data_AF-A0A2S4NBP7-F1
#
_entry.id   AF-A0A2S4NBP7-F1
#
_cell.length_a   1.000
_cell.length_b   1.000
_cell.length_c   1.000
_cell.angle_alpha   90.00
_cell.angle_beta   90.00
_cell.angle_gamma   90.00
#
_symmetry.space_group_name_H-M   'P 1'
#
loop_
_entity.id
_entity.type
_entity.pdbx_description
1 polymer ?
#
loop_
_entity_poly.entity_id
_entity_poly.type
_entity_poly.pdbx_seq_one_letter_code
_entity_poly.pdbx_strand_id
1 'polypeptide(L)' 'MTKTFEEFEVYKKSIFLTKKVFKLLSDKNFDKEFGFKDQMKRAVISITNNIAEGSEYNNNKQFIR' A
#
# COMPACT_ATOMS: atom_id res chain seq x y z
N MET A 1 17.49 15.93 -10.77
CA MET A 1 16.06 15.77 -10.43
C MET A 1 15.97 14.80 -9.29
N THR A 2 15.36 15.21 -8.17
CA THR A 2 15.06 14.31 -7.06
C THR A 2 14.08 13.25 -7.56
N LYS A 3 14.37 11.96 -7.31
CA LYS A 3 13.47 10.87 -7.69
C LYS A 3 12.14 11.03 -6.97
N THR A 4 11.02 10.89 -7.68
CA THR A 4 9.70 10.86 -7.04
C THR A 4 9.45 9.47 -6.44
N PHE A 5 8.55 9.35 -5.46
CA PHE A 5 8.31 8.07 -4.79
C PHE A 5 7.77 6.99 -5.71
N GLU A 6 7.11 7.38 -6.81
CA GLU A 6 6.62 6.46 -7.83
C GLU A 6 7.75 5.67 -8.49
N GLU A 7 8.97 6.22 -8.49
CA GLU A 7 10.16 5.54 -9.00
C GLU A 7 10.73 4.50 -8.03
N PHE A 8 10.32 4.52 -6.75
CA PHE A 8 10.84 3.59 -5.74
C PHE A 8 10.37 2.15 -6.03
N GLU A 9 11.31 1.21 -6.05
CA GLU A 9 10.98 -0.20 -6.29
C GLU A 9 10.04 -0.77 -5.22
N VAL A 10 10.14 -0.29 -3.96
CA VAL A 10 9.21 -0.68 -2.90
C VAL A 10 7.79 -0.16 -3.14
N TYR A 11 7.64 1.03 -3.72
CA TYR A 11 6.34 1.58 -4.11
C TYR A 11 5.72 0.78 -5.27
N LYS A 12 6.50 0.45 -6.30
CA LYS A 12 6.01 -0.40 -7.40
C LYS A 12 5.57 -1.78 -6.91
N LYS A 13 6.33 -2.37 -5.99
CA LYS A 13 5.98 -3.65 -5.35
C LYS A 13 4.72 -3.54 -4.49
N SER A 14 4.52 -2.44 -3.76
CA SER A 14 3.30 -2.25 -2.96
C SER A 14 2.06 -2.09 -3.85
N ILE A 15 2.15 -1.40 -5.00
CA ILE A 15 1.07 -1.34 -5.99
C ILE A 15 0.72 -2.74 -6.53
N PHE A 16 1.74 -3.56 -6.82
CA PHE A 16 1.50 -4.94 -7.26
C PHE A 16 0.85 -5.80 -6.16
N LEU A 17 1.25 -5.62 -4.91
CA LEU A 17 0.62 -6.25 -3.76
C LEU A 17 -0.85 -5.82 -3.64
N THR A 18 -1.17 -4.53 -3.76
CA THR A 18 -2.54 -4.01 -3.77
C THR A 18 -3.39 -4.70 -4.82
N LYS A 19 -2.90 -4.82 -6.05
CA LYS A 19 -3.61 -5.53 -7.14
C LYS A 19 -3.87 -7.00 -6.78
N LYS A 20 -2.88 -7.70 -6.22
CA LYS A 20 -3.01 -9.10 -5.79
C LYS A 20 -4.04 -9.26 -4.67
N VAL A 21 -4.02 -8.41 -3.66
CA VAL A 21 -4.96 -8.43 -2.54
C VAL A 21 -6.38 -8.16 -3.05
N PHE A 22 -6.58 -7.15 -3.90
CA PHE A 22 -7.90 -6.86 -4.45
C PHE A 22 -8.44 -8.03 -5.29
N LYS A 23 -7.58 -8.67 -6.09
CA LYS A 23 -7.95 -9.88 -6.85
C LYS A 23 -8.30 -11.04 -5.92
N LEU A 24 -7.53 -11.27 -4.86
CA LEU A 24 -7.82 -12.31 -3.86
C LEU A 24 -9.19 -12.07 -3.19
N LEU A 25 -9.47 -10.83 -2.79
CA LEU A 25 -10.72 -10.46 -2.12
C LEU A 25 -11.94 -10.43 -3.05
N SER A 26 -11.74 -10.56 -4.37
CA SER A 26 -12.82 -10.78 -5.34
C SER A 26 -13.24 -12.24 -5.48
N ASP A 27 -12.52 -13.16 -4.82
CA ASP A 27 -12.92 -14.56 -4.74
C ASP A 27 -14.24 -14.70 -3.95
N LYS A 28 -15.12 -15.58 -4.43
CA LYS A 28 -16.46 -15.80 -3.87
C LYS A 28 -16.44 -16.23 -2.40
N ASN A 29 -15.34 -16.84 -1.94
CA ASN A 29 -15.18 -17.22 -0.54
C ASN A 29 -15.21 -16.02 0.41
N PHE A 30 -14.94 -14.80 -0.09
CA PHE A 30 -14.99 -13.59 0.72
C PHE A 30 -16.28 -12.77 0.52
N ASP A 31 -17.26 -13.23 -0.24
CA ASP A 31 -18.45 -12.43 -0.60
C ASP A 31 -19.29 -11.99 0.60
N LYS A 32 -19.25 -12.74 1.71
CA LYS A 32 -19.95 -12.39 2.96
C LYS A 32 -19.04 -11.73 4.00
N GLU A 33 -17.74 -11.67 3.74
CA GLU A 33 -16.71 -11.18 4.66
C GLU A 33 -16.48 -9.67 4.48
N PHE A 34 -17.56 -8.89 4.55
CA PHE A 34 -17.53 -7.45 4.21
C PHE A 34 -16.54 -6.66 5.07
N GLY A 35 -16.56 -6.85 6.38
CA GLY A 35 -15.67 -6.17 7.31
C GLY A 35 -14.21 -6.56 7.11
N PHE A 36 -13.93 -7.84 6.87
CA PHE A 36 -12.58 -8.32 6.59
C PHE A 36 -12.05 -7.77 5.26
N LYS A 37 -12.85 -7.81 4.19
CA LYS A 37 -12.49 -7.23 2.88
C LYS A 37 -12.12 -5.77 3.01
N ASP A 38 -12.90 -5.02 3.77
CA ASP A 38 -12.70 -3.60 4.00
C ASP A 38 -11.43 -3.31 4.82
N GLN A 39 -11.18 -4.06 5.90
CA GLN A 39 -9.93 -3.96 6.66
C GLN A 39 -8.70 -4.27 5.80
N MET A 40 -8.74 -5.35 5.01
CA MET A 40 -7.63 -5.74 4.14
C MET A 40 -7.35 -4.71 3.04
N LYS A 41 -8.41 -4.15 2.42
CA LYS A 41 -8.28 -3.08 1.42
C LYS A 41 -7.62 -1.83 2.01
N ARG A 42 -8.06 -1.40 3.19
CA ARG A 42 -7.46 -0.25 3.89
C ARG A 42 -6.00 -0.51 4.25
N ALA A 43 -5.69 -1.69 4.79
CA ALA A 43 -4.34 -2.05 5.19
C ALA A 43 -3.37 -2.00 4.00
N VAL A 44 -3.74 -2.58 2.85
CA VAL A 44 -2.85 -2.59 1.68
C VAL A 44 -2.68 -1.21 1.04
N ILE A 45 -3.73 -0.38 1.01
CA ILE A 45 -3.65 1.03 0.57
C ILE A 45 -2.79 1.86 1.53
N SER A 46 -2.85 1.59 2.83
CA SER A 46 -2.02 2.29 3.81
C SER A 46 -0.53 2.14 3.52
N ILE A 47 -0.09 0.99 2.99
CA ILE A 47 1.32 0.78 2.61
C ILE A 47 1.75 1.76 1.50
N THR A 48 0.96 1.92 0.43
CA THR A 48 1.28 2.85 -0.64
C THR A 48 1.30 4.30 -0.14
N ASN A 49 0.35 4.65 0.74
CA ASN A 49 0.25 5.98 1.31
C ASN A 49 1.43 6.31 2.22
N ASN A 50 1.83 5.39 3.10
CA ASN A 50 2.99 5.60 3.98
C ASN A 50 4.30 5.72 3.21
N ILE A 51 4.46 5.02 2.08
CA ILE A 51 5.65 5.19 1.23
C ILE A 51 5.66 6.58 0.58
N ALA A 52 4.50 7.03 0.07
CA ALA A 52 4.37 8.36 -0.52
C ALA A 52 4.62 9.46 0.52
N GLU A 53 3.93 9.39 1.66
CA GLU A 53 4.11 10.34 2.77
C GLU A 53 5.56 10.33 3.27
N GLY A 54 6.13 9.14 3.49
CA GLY A 54 7.52 8.91 3.87
C GLY A 54 8.54 9.58 2.93
N SER A 55 8.24 9.62 1.64
CA SER A 55 9.13 10.21 0.62
C SER A 55 9.23 11.73 0.67
N GLU A 56 8.20 12.40 1.22
CA GLU A 56 8.17 13.84 1.37
C GLU A 56 9.05 14.29 2.56
N TYR A 57 9.33 13.38 3.50
CA TYR A 57 10.22 13.62 4.63
C TYR A 57 11.69 13.44 4.24
N ASN A 58 12.27 14.47 3.59
CA ASN A 58 13.71 14.58 3.33
C ASN A 58 14.57 14.37 4.59
N ASN A 59 15.15 13.18 4.79
CA ASN A 59 16.18 12.88 5.82
C ASN A 59 15.70 13.06 7.28
N ASN A 60 14.40 13.02 7.57
CA ASN A 60 13.96 13.21 8.96
C ASN A 60 13.94 11.88 9.72
N LYS A 61 14.45 11.88 10.96
CA LYS A 61 14.51 10.72 11.88
C LYS A 61 13.15 10.03 12.16
N GLN A 62 12.05 10.58 11.64
CA GLN A 62 10.72 9.97 11.65
C GLN A 62 10.54 8.80 10.67
N PHE A 63 11.40 8.64 9.66
CA PHE A 63 11.26 7.55 8.67
C PHE A 63 11.51 6.14 9.24
N ILE A 64 12.13 6.02 10.43
CA ILE A 64 12.54 4.74 11.05
C ILE A 64 11.66 4.35 12.25
N ARG A 65 10.70 5.18 12.65
CA ARG A 65 9.98 4.96 13.92
C ARG A 65 8.78 4.03 13.80
#